data_AF-A0A3C0KCQ7-F1
#
_entry.id   AF-A0A3C0KCQ7-F1
#
_cell.length_a   1.000
_cell.length_b   1.000
_cell.length_c   1.000
_cell.angle_alpha   90.00
_cell.angle_beta   90.00
_cell.angle_gamma   90.00
#
_symmetry.space_group_name_H-M   'P 1'
#
loop_
_entity.id
_entity.type
_entity.pdbx_description
1 polymer ?
#
loop_
_entity_poly.entity_id
_entity_poly.type
_entity_poly.pdbx_seq_one_letter_code
_entity_poly.pdbx_strand_id
1 'polypeptide(L)'
;GAHSNLCVNQINRNGNEAQKAKYLPKLISGEHVGALAMSEPGAGSDVISMKLKAEDKGGYYLLNGSKMWITNGPDADTLVVYAKTEPEMGARGVTAFLIEKGMPGFSIAQKLDKLGMRG
;
A
#
# COMPACT_ATOMS: atom_id res chain seq x y z
N GLY A 1 -5.41 -11.15 9.14
CA GLY A 1 -6.03 -9.84 9.38
C GLY A 1 -5.75 -8.88 8.23
N ALA A 2 -4.58 -8.24 8.22
CA ALA A 2 -4.22 -7.26 7.19
C ALA A 2 -4.24 -7.84 5.77
N HIS A 3 -3.62 -9.00 5.56
CA HIS A 3 -3.61 -9.68 4.26
C HIS A 3 -5.03 -9.88 3.68
N SER A 4 -5.92 -10.56 4.41
CA SER A 4 -7.26 -10.89 3.92
C SER A 4 -8.19 -9.67 3.83
N ASN A 5 -8.28 -8.88 4.91
CA ASN A 5 -9.30 -7.82 5.00
C ASN A 5 -8.85 -6.50 4.38
N LEU A 6 -7.56 -6.18 4.40
CA LEU A 6 -7.06 -4.89 3.94
C LEU A 6 -6.41 -4.96 2.56
N CYS A 7 -5.81 -6.07 2.17
CA CYS A 7 -5.20 -6.21 0.85
C CYS A 7 -6.14 -6.95 -0.13
N VAL A 8 -6.42 -8.23 0.13
CA VAL A 8 -7.25 -9.07 -0.76
C VAL A 8 -8.63 -8.47 -0.98
N ASN A 9 -9.32 -8.05 0.08
CA ASN A 9 -10.65 -7.45 -0.06
C ASN A 9 -10.63 -6.15 -0.89
N GLN A 10 -9.61 -5.30 -0.73
CA GLN A 10 -9.51 -4.04 -1.49
C GLN A 10 -9.29 -4.30 -2.98
N ILE A 11 -8.42 -5.26 -3.32
CA ILE A 11 -8.22 -5.67 -4.72
C ILE A 11 -9.50 -6.29 -5.29
N ASN A 12 -10.18 -7.17 -4.53
CA ASN A 12 -11.41 -7.81 -4.99
C ASN A 12 -12.54 -6.80 -5.27
N ARG A 13 -12.68 -5.77 -4.41
CA ARG A 13 -13.76 -4.78 -4.52
C ARG A 13 -13.48 -3.70 -5.58
N ASN A 14 -12.24 -3.24 -5.69
CA ASN A 14 -11.91 -2.04 -6.46
C ASN A 14 -10.97 -2.29 -7.64
N GLY A 15 -10.33 -3.45 -7.71
CA GLY A 15 -9.48 -3.80 -8.84
C GLY A 15 -10.29 -4.04 -10.10
N ASN A 16 -9.69 -3.78 -11.26
CA ASN A 16 -10.23 -4.25 -12.54
C ASN A 16 -9.92 -5.73 -12.75
N GLU A 17 -10.51 -6.35 -13.78
CA GLU A 17 -10.34 -7.78 -14.04
C GLU A 17 -8.88 -8.19 -14.28
N ALA A 18 -8.09 -7.36 -14.97
CA ALA A 18 -6.67 -7.64 -15.19
C ALA A 18 -5.86 -7.60 -13.89
N GLN A 19 -6.12 -6.64 -13.00
CA GLN A 19 -5.50 -6.57 -11.67
C GLN A 19 -5.92 -7.76 -10.81
N LYS A 20 -7.22 -8.10 -10.77
CA LYS A 20 -7.69 -9.26 -10.01
C LYS A 20 -7.02 -10.55 -10.49
N ALA A 21 -6.99 -10.79 -11.80
CA ALA A 21 -6.35 -11.96 -12.38
C ALA A 21 -4.84 -12.02 -12.09
N LYS A 22 -4.15 -10.88 -12.09
CA LYS A 22 -2.73 -10.80 -11.76
C LYS A 22 -2.43 -11.07 -10.29
N TYR A 23 -3.15 -10.44 -9.37
CA TYR A 23 -2.77 -10.39 -7.95
C TYR A 23 -3.50 -11.41 -7.07
N LEU A 24 -4.80 -11.65 -7.30
CA LEU A 24 -5.61 -12.46 -6.38
C LEU A 24 -5.19 -13.93 -6.29
N PRO A 25 -4.85 -14.65 -7.37
CA PRO A 25 -4.51 -16.08 -7.26
C PRO A 25 -3.37 -16.36 -6.27
N LYS A 26 -2.28 -15.59 -6.37
CA LYS A 26 -1.12 -15.74 -5.48
C LYS A 26 -1.42 -15.32 -4.05
N LEU A 27 -2.19 -14.24 -3.87
CA LEU A 27 -2.63 -13.81 -2.54
C LEU A 27 -3.56 -14.84 -1.87
N ILE A 28 -4.53 -15.40 -2.62
CA ILE A 28 -5.48 -16.39 -2.10
C ILE A 28 -4.80 -17.72 -1.77
N SER A 29 -3.84 -18.15 -2.58
CA SER A 29 -3.07 -19.37 -2.32
C SER A 29 -2.12 -19.25 -1.11
N GLY A 30 -1.82 -18.02 -0.67
CA GLY A 30 -0.84 -17.74 0.39
C GLY A 30 0.62 -17.69 -0.11
N GLU A 31 0.87 -17.87 -1.41
CA GLU A 31 2.21 -17.68 -2.00
C GLU A 31 2.73 -16.26 -1.79
N HIS A 32 1.86 -15.26 -1.86
CA HIS A 32 2.19 -13.86 -1.60
C HIS A 32 1.54 -13.36 -0.31
N VAL A 33 2.29 -12.58 0.48
CA VAL A 33 1.75 -11.84 1.62
C VAL A 33 1.31 -10.45 1.17
N GLY A 34 0.20 -9.99 1.75
CA GLY A 34 -0.48 -8.75 1.38
C GLY A 34 -0.45 -7.74 2.52
N ALA A 35 -0.29 -6.46 2.18
CA ALA A 35 -0.38 -5.35 3.11
C ALA A 35 -1.18 -4.16 2.54
N LEU A 36 -1.61 -3.27 3.43
CA LEU A 36 -2.21 -1.98 3.10
C LEU A 36 -1.41 -0.87 3.77
N ALA A 37 -0.96 0.09 2.98
CA ALA A 37 -0.07 1.16 3.40
C ALA A 37 -0.74 2.53 3.26
N MET A 38 -1.24 3.05 4.38
CA MET A 38 -1.96 4.33 4.44
C MET A 38 -1.29 5.30 5.40
N SER A 39 -1.05 4.87 6.65
CA SER A 39 -0.49 5.71 7.71
C SER A 39 0.97 6.09 7.49
N GLU A 40 1.33 7.27 7.99
CA GLU A 40 2.66 7.87 7.93
C GLU A 40 3.07 8.35 9.32
N PRO A 41 4.37 8.65 9.57
CA PRO A 41 4.82 9.11 10.89
C PRO A 41 4.05 10.33 11.43
N GLY A 42 3.61 11.23 10.53
CA GLY A 42 2.82 12.42 10.87
C GLY A 42 1.32 12.33 10.58
N ALA A 43 0.82 11.18 10.08
CA ALA A 43 -0.58 11.03 9.65
C ALA A 43 -1.10 9.62 9.97
N GLY A 44 -1.74 9.50 11.14
CA GLY A 44 -2.36 8.26 11.63
C GLY A 44 -3.88 8.28 11.52
N SER A 45 -4.53 9.09 12.36
CA SER A 45 -5.99 9.26 12.37
C SER A 45 -6.48 10.20 11.27
N ASP A 46 -5.75 11.29 11.01
CA ASP A 46 -5.97 12.16 9.87
C ASP A 46 -5.15 11.67 8.68
N VAL A 47 -5.65 10.63 8.02
CA VAL A 47 -4.96 10.05 6.86
C VAL A 47 -4.99 10.99 5.64
N ILE A 48 -5.88 11.98 5.61
CA ILE A 48 -5.98 12.90 4.47
C ILE A 48 -4.82 13.90 4.47
N SER A 49 -4.17 14.16 5.61
CA SER A 49 -2.95 14.97 5.67
C SER A 49 -1.66 14.21 5.30
N MET A 50 -1.76 12.94 4.86
CA MET A 50 -0.61 12.19 4.34
C MET A 50 0.16 12.97 3.27
N LYS A 51 1.48 12.77 3.23
CA LYS A 51 2.41 13.53 2.39
C LYS A 51 3.00 12.74 1.25
N LEU A 52 2.96 11.39 1.27
CA LEU A 52 3.45 10.58 0.17
C LEU A 52 2.71 10.97 -1.11
N LYS A 53 3.48 11.36 -2.13
CA LYS A 53 2.96 11.86 -3.41
C LYS A 53 3.09 10.80 -4.49
N ALA A 54 2.14 10.78 -5.41
CA ALA A 54 2.21 10.03 -6.64
C ALA A 54 2.13 11.02 -7.81
N GLU A 55 3.23 11.18 -8.53
CA GLU A 55 3.32 12.08 -9.67
C GLU A 55 3.15 11.28 -10.97
N ASP A 56 2.21 11.68 -11.83
CA ASP A 56 2.10 11.11 -13.18
C ASP A 56 3.31 11.53 -14.02
N LYS A 57 4.00 10.55 -14.61
CA LYS A 57 5.14 10.73 -15.51
C LYS A 57 4.83 10.34 -16.95
N GLY A 58 3.55 10.27 -17.33
CA GLY A 58 3.11 10.02 -18.70
C GLY A 58 3.30 8.57 -19.14
N GLY A 59 2.99 7.62 -18.25
CA GLY A 59 3.11 6.19 -18.51
C GLY A 59 3.35 5.34 -17.26
N TYR A 60 3.80 5.99 -16.19
CA TYR A 60 3.90 5.43 -14.85
C TYR A 60 3.69 6.52 -13.81
N TYR A 61 3.40 6.13 -12.58
CA TYR A 61 3.39 7.03 -11.43
C TYR A 61 4.68 6.89 -10.64
N LEU A 62 5.32 8.02 -10.34
CA LEU A 62 6.44 8.09 -9.39
C LEU A 62 5.88 8.34 -7.99
N LEU A 63 5.99 7.34 -7.12
CA LEU A 63 5.61 7.47 -5.71
C LEU A 63 6.83 7.86 -4.88
N ASN A 64 6.73 8.97 -4.15
CA ASN A 64 7.83 9.48 -3.31
C ASN A 64 7.32 9.82 -1.90
N GLY A 65 7.90 9.15 -0.90
CA GLY A 65 7.59 9.32 0.51
C GLY A 65 7.80 8.02 1.29
N SER A 66 7.34 8.02 2.53
CA SER A 66 7.45 6.87 3.44
C SER A 66 6.13 6.58 4.14
N LYS A 67 5.76 5.30 4.21
CA LYS A 67 4.67 4.82 5.06
C LYS A 67 5.21 4.23 6.36
N MET A 68 4.37 4.18 7.39
CA MET A 68 4.76 3.72 8.73
C MET A 68 3.60 2.95 9.36
N TRP A 69 3.93 2.03 10.27
CA TRP A 69 2.95 1.16 10.96
C TRP A 69 2.27 0.13 10.06
N ILE A 70 2.90 -0.23 8.95
CA ILE A 70 2.31 -1.15 7.97
C ILE A 70 2.40 -2.57 8.49
N THR A 71 1.26 -3.13 8.87
CA THR A 71 1.16 -4.53 9.26
C THR A 71 1.54 -5.40 8.06
N ASN A 72 2.36 -6.42 8.29
CA ASN A 72 3.02 -7.25 7.29
C ASN A 72 4.05 -6.51 6.40
N GLY A 73 4.38 -5.24 6.66
CA GLY A 73 5.27 -4.45 5.80
C GLY A 73 6.60 -5.14 5.41
N PRO A 74 7.36 -5.73 6.37
CA PRO A 74 8.60 -6.47 6.08
C PRO A 74 8.43 -7.69 5.16
N ASP A 75 7.28 -8.34 5.24
CA ASP A 75 7.04 -9.65 4.63
C ASP A 75 6.15 -9.57 3.38
N ALA A 76 5.50 -8.42 3.12
CA ALA A 76 4.54 -8.27 2.04
C ALA A 76 5.20 -8.26 0.65
N ASP A 77 4.62 -9.03 -0.25
CA ASP A 77 4.97 -9.10 -1.67
C ASP A 77 4.10 -8.15 -2.50
N THR A 78 2.84 -7.97 -2.08
CA THR A 78 1.87 -7.06 -2.74
C THR A 78 1.32 -6.06 -1.72
N LEU A 79 1.39 -4.77 -2.03
CA LEU A 79 0.93 -3.70 -1.16
C LEU A 79 -0.11 -2.84 -1.87
N VAL A 80 -1.20 -2.52 -1.17
CA VAL A 80 -2.13 -1.45 -1.55
C VAL A 80 -1.64 -0.17 -0.88
N VAL A 81 -1.10 0.77 -1.64
CA VAL A 81 -0.48 2.00 -1.11
C VAL A 81 -1.31 3.22 -1.46
N TYR A 82 -1.70 4.00 -0.45
CA TYR A 82 -2.42 5.26 -0.66
C TYR A 82 -1.43 6.41 -0.81
N ALA A 83 -1.62 7.23 -1.84
CA ALA A 83 -0.77 8.37 -2.16
C ALA A 83 -1.60 9.56 -2.65
N LYS A 84 -1.10 10.78 -2.45
CA LYS A 84 -1.72 11.98 -3.02
C LYS A 84 -1.34 12.13 -4.49
N THR A 85 -2.34 12.13 -5.35
CA THR A 85 -2.22 12.47 -6.78
C THR A 85 -2.62 13.93 -7.04
N GLU A 86 -3.62 14.44 -6.32
CA GLU A 86 -4.17 15.80 -6.50
C GLU A 86 -4.38 16.47 -5.11
N PRO A 87 -3.32 16.98 -4.46
CA PRO A 87 -3.39 17.45 -3.07
C PRO A 87 -4.49 18.48 -2.77
N GLU A 88 -4.81 19.32 -3.74
CA GLU A 88 -5.83 20.37 -3.71
C GLU A 88 -7.25 19.81 -3.62
N MET A 89 -7.48 18.57 -4.05
CA MET A 89 -8.78 17.89 -4.02
C MET A 89 -9.06 17.21 -2.67
N GLY A 90 -8.21 17.40 -1.67
CA GLY A 90 -8.36 16.84 -0.33
C GLY A 90 -8.49 15.32 -0.37
N ALA A 91 -9.57 14.78 0.19
CA ALA A 91 -9.80 13.33 0.21
C ALA A 91 -10.03 12.71 -1.18
N ARG A 92 -10.53 13.49 -2.15
CA ARG A 92 -10.73 13.01 -3.53
C ARG A 92 -9.42 12.94 -4.33
N GLY A 93 -8.37 13.60 -3.85
CA GLY A 93 -7.05 13.62 -4.46
C GLY A 93 -6.12 12.50 -4.00
N VAL A 94 -6.66 11.46 -3.39
CA VAL A 94 -5.91 10.29 -2.91
C VAL A 94 -6.25 9.09 -3.77
N THR A 95 -5.21 8.46 -4.30
CA THR A 95 -5.32 7.26 -5.14
C THR A 95 -4.65 6.08 -4.45
N ALA A 96 -5.25 4.89 -4.59
CA ALA A 96 -4.66 3.64 -4.15
C ALA A 96 -3.90 2.97 -5.29
N PHE A 97 -2.66 2.58 -5.03
CA PHE A 97 -1.74 1.96 -5.98
C PHE A 97 -1.44 0.52 -5.55
N LEU A 98 -1.26 -0.37 -6.53
CA LEU A 98 -0.74 -1.72 -6.28
C LEU A 98 0.76 -1.70 -6.52
N ILE A 99 1.54 -1.96 -5.47
CA ILE A 99 3.01 -2.00 -5.50
C ILE A 99 3.46 -3.43 -5.19
N GLU A 100 4.45 -3.91 -5.94
CA GLU A 100 5.09 -5.20 -5.72
C GLU A 100 6.47 -5.01 -5.06
N LYS A 101 6.83 -5.94 -4.18
CA LYS A 101 8.19 -6.05 -3.66
C LYS A 101 9.16 -6.24 -4.84
N GLY A 102 10.22 -5.45 -4.84
CA GLY A 102 11.24 -5.47 -5.91
C GLY A 102 10.98 -4.47 -7.05
N MET A 103 9.86 -3.73 -7.05
CA MET A 103 9.73 -2.59 -7.95
C MET A 103 10.87 -1.59 -7.74
N PRO A 104 11.44 -0.99 -8.80
CA PRO A 104 12.53 -0.03 -8.68
C PRO A 104 12.21 1.11 -7.71
N GLY A 105 13.13 1.39 -6.77
CA GLY A 105 12.96 2.43 -5.75
C GLY A 105 12.11 2.02 -4.54
N PHE A 106 11.45 0.85 -4.55
CA PHE A 106 10.76 0.35 -3.36
C PHE A 106 11.77 -0.21 -2.36
N SER A 107 11.64 0.21 -1.10
CA SER A 107 12.45 -0.30 0.01
C SER A 107 11.58 -0.44 1.26
N ILE A 108 11.87 -1.45 2.06
CA ILE A 108 11.20 -1.66 3.34
C ILE A 108 12.12 -1.17 4.46
N ALA A 109 11.58 -0.31 5.34
CA ALA A 109 12.31 0.13 6.53
C ALA A 109 12.46 -1.00 7.55
N GLN A 110 13.36 -0.81 8.51
CA GLN A 110 13.65 -1.79 9.55
C GLN A 110 12.38 -2.21 10.32
N LYS A 111 12.25 -3.52 10.58
CA LYS A 111 11.20 -4.06 11.46
C LYS A 111 11.33 -3.42 12.84
N LEU A 112 10.26 -2.78 13.29
CA LEU A 112 10.20 -2.13 14.60
C LEU A 112 10.16 -3.18 15.71
N ASP A 113 10.91 -2.95 16.79
CA ASP A 113 10.76 -3.72 18.02
C ASP A 113 9.54 -3.21 18.79
N LYS A 114 8.44 -3.96 18.70
CA LYS A 114 7.14 -3.57 19.23
C LYS A 114 6.88 -4.27 20.56
N LEU A 115 6.14 -3.59 21.44
CA LEU A 115 5.67 -4.16 22.71
C LEU A 115 4.81 -5.43 22.52
N GLY A 116 4.03 -5.51 21.42
CA GLY A 116 3.17 -6.65 21.09
C GLY A 116 2.97 -6.84 19.58
N MET A 117 2.13 -7.82 19.18
CA MET A 117 1.94 -8.23 17.77
C MET A 117 3.27 -8.48 17.03
N ARG A 118 4.11 -9.37 17.57
CA ARG A 118 5.48 -9.63 17.10
C ARG A 118 5.58 -10.66 15.95
N GLY A 119 4.51 -11.43 15.74
CA GLY A 119 4.40 -12.43 14.69
C GLY A 119 4.16 -11.86 13.31
#